data_AF-A0A1F4W056-F1
#
_entry.id   AF-A0A1F4W056-F1
#
_cell.length_a   1.000
_cell.length_b   1.000
_cell.length_c   1.000
_cell.angle_alpha   90.00
_cell.angle_beta   90.00
_cell.angle_gamma   90.00
#
_symmetry.space_group_name_H-M   'P 1'
#
loop_
_entity.id
_entity.type
_entity.pdbx_description
1 polymer ?
#
loop_
_entity_poly.entity_id
_entity_poly.type
_entity_poly.pdbx_seq_one_letter_code
_entity_poly.pdbx_strand_id
1 'polypeptide(L)'
;MKKFIKKINIDSTKLIKSVYKASIVMFVLCIGIRLVISSTITVGNEELAGLRAEKLELEKQISGLTYVNSEKASLKSIEDRAGSLGFVELTEKISSIDVSFQSKVASLIQ
;
A
#
# COMPACT_ATOMS: atom_id res chain seq x y z
N MET A 1 21.94 -58.83 22.31
CA MET A 1 22.08 -57.82 21.23
C MET A 1 22.33 -58.37 19.81
N LYS A 2 22.24 -59.69 19.54
CA LYS A 2 22.48 -60.25 18.17
C LYS A 2 21.21 -60.50 17.33
N LYS A 3 20.00 -60.26 17.85
CA LYS A 3 18.73 -60.54 17.15
C LYS A 3 18.19 -59.39 16.30
N PHE A 4 18.71 -58.16 16.45
CA PHE A 4 18.24 -57.00 15.67
C PHE A 4 18.92 -56.82 14.31
N ILE A 5 20.00 -57.55 14.04
CA ILE A 5 20.75 -57.43 12.77
C ILE A 5 20.33 -58.51 11.75
N LYS A 6 19.62 -59.57 12.18
CA LYS A 6 19.31 -60.74 11.33
C LYS A 6 17.98 -60.65 10.55
N LYS A 7 17.40 -59.46 10.39
CA LYS A 7 16.14 -59.26 9.62
C LYS A 7 16.26 -58.19 8.53
N ILE A 8 17.45 -58.06 7.94
CA ILE A 8 17.66 -57.31 6.70
C ILE A 8 18.22 -58.31 5.67
N ASN A 9 17.39 -59.27 5.29
CA ASN A 9 17.58 -60.00 4.04
C ASN A 9 16.24 -59.93 3.31
N ILE A 10 15.92 -58.72 2.87
CA ILE A 10 14.76 -58.44 2.04
C ILE A 10 15.30 -58.53 0.62
N ASP A 11 14.75 -59.44 -0.19
CA ASP A 11 14.97 -59.56 -1.64
C ASP A 11 15.35 -58.20 -2.26
N SER A 12 16.63 -58.01 -2.58
CA SER A 12 17.15 -56.72 -3.07
C SER A 12 16.37 -56.22 -4.29
N THR A 13 15.85 -57.15 -5.11
CA THR A 13 14.99 -56.86 -6.27
C THR A 13 13.61 -56.29 -5.91
N LYS A 14 13.00 -56.69 -4.78
CA LYS A 14 11.72 -56.14 -4.31
C LYS A 14 11.92 -54.75 -3.68
N LEU A 15 13.02 -54.55 -2.95
CA LEU A 15 13.39 -53.24 -2.42
C LEU A 15 13.67 -52.23 -3.53
N ILE A 16 14.45 -52.60 -4.56
CA ILE A 16 14.75 -51.72 -5.71
C ILE A 16 13.46 -51.30 -6.43
N LYS A 17 12.54 -52.23 -6.69
CA LYS A 17 11.23 -51.91 -7.31
C LYS A 17 10.38 -50.99 -6.43
N SER A 18 10.42 -51.16 -5.11
CA SER A 18 9.70 -50.32 -4.16
C SER A 18 10.27 -48.89 -4.11
N VAL A 19 11.59 -48.76 -4.01
CA VAL A 19 12.30 -47.46 -4.01
C VAL A 19 12.10 -46.72 -5.33
N TYR A 20 12.11 -47.42 -6.46
CA TYR A 20 11.82 -46.82 -7.77
C TYR A 20 10.39 -46.29 -7.88
N LYS A 21 9.39 -47.03 -7.36
CA LYS A 21 8.01 -46.52 -7.30
C LYS A 21 7.91 -45.31 -6.37
N ALA A 22 8.58 -45.35 -5.22
CA ALA A 22 8.59 -44.24 -4.27
C ALA A 22 9.26 -42.99 -4.86
N SER A 23 10.33 -43.13 -5.65
CA SER A 23 11.00 -41.99 -6.29
C SER A 23 10.12 -41.33 -7.35
N ILE A 24 9.37 -42.12 -8.13
CA ILE A 24 8.39 -41.57 -9.09
C ILE A 24 7.29 -40.79 -8.36
N VAL A 25 6.74 -41.36 -7.29
CA VAL A 25 5.71 -40.66 -6.49
C VAL A 25 6.25 -39.36 -5.91
N MET A 26 7.44 -39.40 -5.30
CA MET A 26 8.10 -38.20 -4.77
C MET A 26 8.38 -37.17 -5.86
N PHE A 27 8.76 -37.60 -7.06
CA PHE A 27 9.02 -36.69 -8.18
C PHE A 27 7.75 -35.96 -8.62
N VAL A 28 6.63 -36.68 -8.79
CA VAL A 28 5.34 -36.08 -9.12
C VAL A 28 4.89 -35.11 -8.02
N LEU A 29 5.08 -35.49 -6.76
CA LEU A 29 4.72 -34.67 -5.61
C LEU A 29 5.57 -33.39 -5.54
N CYS A 30 6.87 -33.47 -5.82
CA CYS A 30 7.74 -32.30 -5.95
C CYS A 30 7.31 -31.36 -7.08
N ILE A 31 6.92 -31.89 -8.23
CA ILE A 31 6.42 -31.07 -9.34
C ILE A 31 5.11 -30.38 -8.94
N GLY A 32 4.18 -31.11 -8.32
CA GLY A 32 2.93 -30.55 -7.82
C GLY A 32 3.15 -29.39 -6.84
N ILE A 33 4.01 -29.58 -5.84
CA ILE A 33 4.35 -28.53 -4.88
C ILE A 33 4.99 -27.31 -5.57
N ARG A 34 5.95 -27.51 -6.48
CA ARG A 34 6.59 -26.41 -7.22
C ARG A 34 5.58 -25.62 -8.03
N LEU A 35 4.62 -26.29 -8.67
CA LEU A 35 3.60 -25.65 -9.49
C LEU A 35 2.62 -24.85 -8.62
N VAL A 36 2.18 -25.40 -7.48
CA VAL A 36 1.32 -24.68 -6.54
C VAL A 36 2.03 -23.44 -5.99
N ILE A 37 3.27 -23.58 -5.52
CA ILE A 37 4.05 -22.44 -5.01
C ILE A 37 4.25 -21.39 -6.10
N SER A 38 4.60 -21.80 -7.31
CA SER A 38 4.80 -20.87 -8.43
C SER A 38 3.50 -20.16 -8.82
N SER A 39 2.37 -20.88 -8.80
CA SER A 39 1.06 -20.30 -9.08
C SER A 39 0.67 -19.28 -8.02
N THR A 40 0.85 -19.59 -6.73
CA THR A 40 0.55 -18.66 -5.63
C THR A 40 1.45 -17.42 -5.68
N ILE A 41 2.74 -17.59 -5.96
CA ILE A 41 3.68 -16.47 -6.10
C ILE A 41 3.33 -15.62 -7.32
N THR A 42 2.93 -16.24 -8.44
CA THR A 42 2.56 -15.52 -9.67
C THR A 42 1.29 -14.69 -9.46
N VAL A 43 0.26 -15.27 -8.85
CA VAL A 43 -0.98 -14.56 -8.50
C VAL A 43 -0.71 -13.43 -7.52
N GLY A 44 0.10 -13.67 -6.48
CA GLY A 44 0.50 -12.62 -5.54
C GLY A 44 1.30 -11.50 -6.21
N ASN A 45 2.15 -11.81 -7.19
CA ASN A 45 2.88 -10.80 -7.97
C ASN A 45 1.96 -9.97 -8.86
N GLU A 46 0.93 -10.59 -9.46
CA GLU A 46 -0.05 -9.88 -10.28
C GLU A 46 -0.91 -8.96 -9.40
N GLU A 47 -1.36 -9.42 -8.24
CA GLU A 47 -2.08 -8.61 -7.25
C GLU A 47 -1.21 -7.44 -6.75
N LEU A 48 0.06 -7.68 -6.42
CA LEU A 48 1.01 -6.64 -6.04
C LEU A 48 1.30 -5.65 -7.17
N ALA A 49 1.33 -6.11 -8.42
CA ALA A 49 1.49 -5.25 -9.59
C ALA A 49 0.25 -4.36 -9.79
N GLY A 50 -0.95 -4.92 -9.63
CA GLY A 50 -2.21 -4.18 -9.64
C GLY A 50 -2.26 -3.10 -8.55
N LEU A 51 -1.96 -3.47 -7.29
CA LEU A 51 -1.91 -2.54 -6.17
C LEU A 51 -0.88 -1.41 -6.38
N ARG A 52 0.27 -1.71 -6.99
CA ARG A 52 1.27 -0.68 -7.31
C ARG A 52 0.80 0.28 -8.40
N ALA A 53 0.11 -0.22 -9.42
CA ALA A 53 -0.47 0.61 -10.47
C ALA A 53 -1.54 1.53 -9.88
N GLU A 54 -2.44 1.00 -9.05
CA GLU A 54 -3.46 1.77 -8.34
C GLU A 54 -2.84 2.84 -7.43
N LYS A 55 -1.83 2.48 -6.62
CA LYS A 55 -1.10 3.44 -5.78
C LYS A 55 -0.51 4.59 -6.59
N LEU A 56 0.10 4.29 -7.74
CA LEU A 56 0.70 5.29 -8.62
C LEU A 56 -0.37 6.21 -9.23
N GLU A 57 -1.52 5.66 -9.61
CA GLU A 57 -2.66 6.44 -10.08
C GLU A 57 -3.19 7.38 -8.99
N LEU A 58 -3.40 6.88 -7.78
CA LEU A 58 -3.83 7.71 -6.65
C LEU A 58 -2.81 8.81 -6.33
N GLU A 59 -1.50 8.51 -6.32
CA GLU A 59 -0.46 9.53 -6.09
C GLU A 59 -0.49 10.63 -7.15
N LYS A 60 -0.75 10.27 -8.42
CA LYS A 60 -0.93 11.24 -9.50
C LYS A 60 -2.17 12.11 -9.29
N GLN A 61 -3.29 11.50 -8.89
CA GLN A 61 -4.52 12.24 -8.59
C GLN A 61 -4.35 13.20 -7.40
N ILE A 62 -3.72 12.73 -6.31
CA ILE A 62 -3.41 13.55 -5.14
C ILE A 62 -2.52 14.73 -5.53
N SER A 63 -1.49 14.49 -6.34
CA SER A 63 -0.59 15.56 -6.80
C SER A 63 -1.33 16.59 -7.65
N GLY A 64 -2.22 16.15 -8.55
CA GLY A 64 -3.05 17.04 -9.36
C GLY A 64 -4.05 17.85 -8.53
N LEU A 65 -4.73 17.20 -7.59
CA LEU A 65 -5.65 17.88 -6.66
C LEU A 65 -4.91 18.88 -5.76
N THR A 66 -3.71 18.52 -5.29
CA THR A 66 -2.86 19.40 -4.50
C THR A 66 -2.47 20.63 -5.31
N TYR A 67 -2.08 20.46 -6.58
CA TYR A 67 -1.79 21.58 -7.46
C TYR A 67 -3.00 22.51 -7.65
N VAL A 68 -4.17 21.96 -7.98
CA VAL A 68 -5.40 22.75 -8.15
C VAL A 68 -5.79 23.45 -6.85
N ASN A 69 -5.61 22.79 -5.71
CA ASN A 69 -5.89 23.40 -4.41
C ASN A 69 -4.90 24.53 -4.10
N SER A 70 -3.61 24.32 -4.34
CA SER A 70 -2.59 25.37 -4.20
C SER A 70 -2.81 26.54 -5.16
N GLU A 71 -3.31 26.28 -6.36
CA GLU A 71 -3.70 27.34 -7.31
C GLU A 71 -4.89 28.15 -6.78
N LYS A 72 -5.93 27.50 -6.26
CA LYS A 72 -7.11 28.17 -5.68
C LYS A 72 -6.81 28.86 -4.35
N ALA A 73 -5.90 28.31 -3.55
CA ALA A 73 -5.42 28.88 -2.31
C ALA A 73 -4.29 29.89 -2.53
N SER A 74 -3.84 30.08 -3.78
CA SER A 74 -2.83 31.06 -4.12
C SER A 74 -3.31 32.45 -3.75
N LEU A 75 -2.49 33.16 -2.98
CA LEU A 75 -2.71 34.54 -2.60
C LEU A 75 -2.99 35.43 -3.81
N LYS A 76 -2.33 35.15 -4.94
CA LYS A 76 -2.58 35.83 -6.21
C LYS A 76 -4.01 35.64 -6.72
N SER A 77 -4.56 34.43 -6.66
CA SER A 77 -5.96 34.19 -7.05
C SER A 77 -6.94 34.89 -6.12
N ILE A 78 -6.58 35.04 -4.84
CA ILE A 78 -7.39 35.73 -3.84
C ILE A 78 -7.34 37.25 -4.10
N GLU A 79 -6.16 37.80 -4.36
CA GLU A 79 -5.94 39.21 -4.69
C GLU A 79 -6.62 39.61 -6.00
N ASP A 80 -6.48 38.80 -7.06
CA ASP A 80 -7.15 39.03 -8.34
C ASP A 80 -8.68 39.08 -8.17
N ARG A 81 -9.23 38.17 -7.35
CA ARG A 81 -10.66 38.15 -7.04
C ARG A 81 -11.07 39.33 -6.14
N ALA A 82 -10.26 39.70 -5.16
CA ALA A 82 -10.51 40.86 -4.31
C ALA A 82 -10.54 42.16 -5.14
N GLY A 83 -9.60 42.34 -6.07
CA GLY A 83 -9.60 43.45 -7.02
C GLY A 83 -10.87 43.48 -7.87
N SER A 84 -11.33 42.33 -8.38
CA SER A 84 -12.59 42.25 -9.15
C SER A 84 -13.85 42.61 -8.36
N LEU A 85 -13.81 42.45 -7.03
CA LEU A 85 -14.89 42.82 -6.11
C LEU A 85 -14.79 44.28 -5.63
N GLY A 86 -13.80 45.04 -6.11
CA GLY A 86 -13.58 46.43 -5.77
C GLY A 86 -12.78 46.68 -4.49
N PHE A 87 -12.13 45.65 -3.94
CA PHE A 87 -11.18 45.83 -2.84
C PHE A 87 -9.88 46.46 -3.36
N VAL A 88 -9.29 47.34 -2.55
CA VAL A 88 -8.05 48.08 -2.89
C VAL A 88 -6.87 47.44 -2.16
N GLU A 89 -5.71 47.42 -2.81
CA GLU A 89 -4.47 46.87 -2.25
C GLU A 89 -4.06 47.60 -0.95
N LEU A 90 -3.73 46.82 0.07
CA LEU A 90 -3.30 47.33 1.38
C LEU A 90 -1.88 47.92 1.25
N THR A 91 -1.80 49.24 1.16
CA THR A 91 -0.54 49.99 1.04
C THR A 91 0.20 50.15 2.37
N GLU A 92 -0.45 49.87 3.51
CA GLU A 92 0.12 50.00 4.85
C GLU A 92 0.02 48.68 5.65
N LYS A 93 1.05 48.41 6.48
CA LYS A 93 1.00 47.34 7.47
C LYS A 93 -0.14 47.63 8.44
N ILE A 94 -1.16 46.79 8.45
CA ILE A 94 -2.18 46.78 9.51
C ILE A 94 -1.43 46.44 10.81
N SER A 95 -1.10 47.49 11.57
CA SER A 95 -0.63 47.34 12.94
C SER A 95 -1.75 46.60 13.67
N SER A 96 -1.42 45.45 14.25
CA SER A 96 -2.34 44.58 14.97
C SER A 96 -3.35 45.42 15.76
N ILE A 97 -4.64 45.22 15.47
CA ILE A 97 -5.75 45.80 16.22
C ILE A 97 -5.42 45.66 17.70
N ASP A 98 -5.23 46.80 18.37
CA ASP A 98 -4.98 46.87 19.80
C ASP A 98 -6.11 46.11 20.51
N VAL A 99 -5.73 45.13 21.33
CA VAL A 99 -6.63 44.21 22.05
C VAL A 99 -7.38 44.94 23.19
N SER A 100 -7.53 46.26 23.11
CA SER A 100 -8.29 47.08 24.06
C SER A 100 -9.80 47.05 23.84
N PHE A 101 -10.30 46.48 22.73
CA PHE A 101 -11.73 46.19 22.60
C PHE A 101 -12.06 44.91 23.35
N GLN A 102 -12.29 45.10 24.66
CA GLN A 102 -12.89 44.14 25.57
C GLN A 102 -13.95 43.30 24.85
N SER A 103 -13.73 42.00 24.90
CA SER A 103 -14.66 40.94 24.58
C SER A 103 -15.97 41.13 25.36
N LYS A 104 -16.88 41.97 24.84
CA LYS A 104 -18.29 41.87 25.16
C LYS A 104 -18.88 40.80 24.26
N VAL A 105 -18.42 39.56 24.45
CA VAL A 105 -19.15 38.39 23.98
C VAL A 105 -20.49 38.42 24.71
N ALA A 106 -21.55 38.63 23.95
CA ALA A 106 -22.91 38.55 24.44
C ALA A 106 -23.13 37.15 25.03
N SER A 107 -23.12 37.04 26.35
CA SER A 107 -23.73 35.91 27.03
C SER A 107 -25.24 36.06 26.88
N LEU A 108 -25.82 35.40 25.87
CA LEU A 108 -27.24 35.06 25.89
C LEU A 108 -27.40 33.89 26.87
N ILE A 109 -27.55 34.22 28.15
CA ILE A 109 -28.16 33.35 29.14
C ILE A 109 -29.26 34.19 29.80
N GLN A 110 -30.48 34.00 29.33
CA GLN A 110 -31.69 34.13 30.14
C GLN A 110 -32.69 33.08 29.67
#